data_AF-A0A936PIX9-F1
#
_entry.id   AF-A0A936PIX9-F1
#
_cell.length_a   1.000
_cell.length_b   1.000
_cell.length_c   1.000
_cell.angle_alpha   90.00
_cell.angle_beta   90.00
_cell.angle_gamma   90.00
#
_symmetry.space_group_name_H-M   'P 1'
#
loop_
_entity.id
_entity.type
_entity.pdbx_description
1 polymer ?
#
loop_
_entity_poly.entity_id
_entity_poly.type
_entity_poly.pdbx_seq_one_letter_code
_entity_poly.pdbx_strand_id
1 'polypeptide(L)'
;MNTSTLPVQAGTKNADFSGCKVTSIIMPSRMVFLTFLITAFLTLPFGGFAQKKQPSKVMDTLKAGDFNGLKFRSIGPAYCSGRIADFAVNPKNYAEYYVAVASGHIWKTRNAGTTWEPVFDNYGSYSIGCLAMDPENTNVVWAGSGENNHQRALGYGDGVYKTTDGGKSWKTWV
;
A
#
# COMPACT_ATOMS: atom_id res chain seq x y z
N MET A 1 12.36 -36.22 34.80
CA MET A 1 13.09 -37.50 34.86
C MET A 1 12.10 -38.61 35.14
N ASN A 2 11.69 -39.37 34.13
CA ASN A 2 11.56 -40.82 34.25
C ASN A 2 11.24 -41.40 32.86
N THR A 3 12.26 -41.96 32.23
CA THR A 3 12.18 -42.70 30.97
C THR A 3 11.96 -44.17 31.29
N SER A 4 10.79 -44.69 30.95
CA SER A 4 10.46 -46.12 31.09
C SER A 4 11.18 -46.94 30.04
N THR A 5 12.19 -47.69 30.48
CA THR A 5 12.97 -48.67 29.72
C THR A 5 12.16 -49.95 29.49
N LEU A 6 12.00 -50.37 28.24
CA LEU A 6 11.55 -51.71 27.85
C LEU A 6 12.76 -52.60 27.52
N PRO A 7 12.70 -53.91 27.80
CA PRO A 7 13.87 -54.78 27.79
C PRO A 7 14.33 -55.19 26.38
N VAL A 8 15.66 -55.27 26.27
CA VAL A 8 16.45 -55.80 25.16
C VAL A 8 16.31 -57.32 25.12
N GLN A 9 15.87 -57.88 23.99
CA GLN A 9 16.01 -59.31 23.69
C GLN A 9 17.13 -59.51 22.66
N ALA A 10 18.24 -60.05 23.15
CA ALA A 10 19.35 -60.55 22.35
C ALA A 10 18.96 -61.89 21.71
N GLY A 11 19.24 -62.02 20.41
CA GLY A 11 19.03 -63.23 19.64
C GLY A 11 20.04 -63.32 18.50
N THR A 12 21.31 -63.54 18.85
CA THR A 12 22.37 -63.88 17.89
C THR A 12 22.14 -65.29 17.37
N LYS A 13 21.59 -65.43 16.16
CA LYS A 13 21.68 -66.67 15.40
C LYS A 13 22.76 -66.50 14.34
N ASN A 14 23.94 -67.03 14.66
CA ASN A 14 25.03 -67.22 13.73
C ASN A 14 24.54 -68.14 12.60
N ALA A 15 24.48 -67.62 11.38
CA ALA A 15 24.25 -68.43 10.20
C ALA A 15 25.59 -69.08 9.80
N ASP A 16 25.61 -70.41 9.89
CA ASP A 16 26.65 -71.29 9.40
C ASP A 16 26.75 -71.19 7.87
N PHE A 17 27.91 -70.76 7.35
CA PHE A 17 28.20 -70.67 5.92
C PHE A 17 29.19 -71.74 5.44
N SER A 18 29.19 -72.92 6.08
CA SER A 18 29.99 -74.06 5.62
C SER A 18 29.23 -74.91 4.59
N GLY A 19 29.09 -74.39 3.37
CA GLY A 19 28.62 -75.22 2.25
C GLY A 19 27.96 -74.49 1.10
N CYS A 20 28.73 -73.72 0.33
CA CYS A 20 28.27 -73.32 -0.99
C CYS A 20 29.41 -73.49 -2.00
N LYS A 21 29.34 -74.56 -2.80
CA LYS A 21 30.19 -74.76 -3.96
C LYS A 21 29.97 -73.58 -4.91
N VAL A 22 31.02 -72.83 -5.22
CA VAL A 22 31.01 -71.83 -6.29
C VAL A 22 30.96 -72.59 -7.62
N THR A 23 29.75 -72.94 -8.06
CA THR A 23 29.51 -73.32 -9.45
C THR A 23 29.46 -72.04 -10.28
N SER A 24 30.39 -71.91 -11.23
CA SER A 24 30.39 -70.80 -12.18
C SER A 24 29.09 -70.80 -12.99
N ILE A 25 28.22 -69.83 -12.72
CA ILE A 25 27.01 -69.61 -13.50
C ILE A 25 27.45 -68.91 -14.79
N ILE A 26 27.71 -69.70 -15.84
CA ILE A 26 27.84 -69.19 -17.20
C ILE A 26 26.43 -68.80 -17.65
N MET A 27 26.13 -67.51 -17.53
CA MET A 27 24.81 -66.95 -17.83
C MET A 27 24.59 -67.02 -19.36
N PRO A 28 23.50 -67.64 -19.85
CA PRO A 28 23.30 -67.85 -21.29
C PRO A 28 23.19 -66.51 -22.02
N SER A 29 23.74 -66.42 -23.23
CA SER A 29 23.86 -65.18 -24.04
C SER A 29 22.56 -64.36 -24.13
N ARG A 30 21.39 -65.02 -24.22
CA ARG A 30 20.07 -64.38 -24.22
C ARG A 30 19.71 -63.68 -22.90
N MET A 31 20.22 -64.18 -21.78
CA MET A 31 19.98 -63.66 -20.44
C MET A 31 20.90 -62.49 -20.15
N VAL A 32 22.17 -62.53 -20.59
CA VAL A 32 23.10 -61.38 -20.55
C VAL A 32 22.57 -60.20 -21.36
N PHE A 33 22.02 -60.46 -22.54
CA PHE A 33 21.41 -59.44 -23.40
C PHE A 33 20.18 -58.79 -22.75
N LEU A 34 19.37 -59.59 -22.04
CA LEU A 34 18.20 -59.09 -21.31
C LEU A 34 18.59 -58.28 -20.07
N THR A 35 19.62 -58.68 -19.33
CA THR A 35 20.14 -57.85 -18.22
C THR A 35 20.75 -56.55 -18.73
N PHE A 36 21.45 -56.57 -19.87
CA PHE A 36 22.00 -55.36 -20.50
C PHE A 36 20.90 -54.39 -20.98
N LEU A 37 19.79 -54.92 -21.50
CA LEU A 37 18.62 -54.12 -21.88
C LEU A 37 17.94 -53.48 -20.66
N ILE A 38 17.82 -54.23 -19.55
CA ILE A 38 17.21 -53.72 -18.31
C ILE A 38 18.09 -52.67 -17.65
N THR A 39 19.42 -52.88 -17.56
CA THR A 39 20.34 -51.87 -17.02
C THR A 39 20.42 -50.63 -17.92
N ALA A 40 20.41 -50.79 -19.25
CA ALA A 40 20.36 -49.65 -20.17
C ALA A 40 19.06 -48.82 -20.00
N PHE A 41 17.93 -49.48 -19.75
CA PHE A 41 16.65 -48.81 -19.50
C PHE A 41 16.60 -48.11 -18.13
N LEU A 42 17.28 -48.67 -17.12
CA LEU A 42 17.38 -48.07 -15.78
C LEU A 42 18.32 -46.85 -15.71
N THR A 43 19.24 -46.71 -16.67
CA THR A 43 20.18 -45.57 -16.76
C THR A 43 19.67 -44.41 -17.61
N LEU A 44 18.46 -44.51 -18.20
CA LEU A 44 17.87 -43.37 -18.90
C LEU A 44 17.50 -42.29 -17.88
N PRO A 45 18.03 -41.06 -18.00
CA PRO A 45 17.67 -39.99 -17.08
C PRO A 45 16.18 -39.69 -17.26
N PHE A 46 15.39 -39.98 -16.23
CA PHE A 46 14.02 -39.52 -16.14
C PHE A 46 14.08 -37.99 -16.03
N GLY A 47 14.00 -37.30 -17.16
CA GLY A 47 13.92 -35.86 -17.23
C GLY A 47 12.63 -35.41 -16.59
N GLY A 48 12.65 -35.17 -15.27
CA GLY A 48 11.56 -34.54 -14.58
C GLY A 48 11.35 -33.16 -15.18
N PHE A 49 10.29 -33.00 -15.97
CA PHE A 49 9.81 -31.67 -16.32
C PHE A 49 9.30 -31.03 -15.03
N ALA A 50 10.20 -30.36 -14.31
CA ALA A 50 9.80 -29.44 -13.26
C ALA A 50 8.93 -28.38 -13.93
N GLN A 51 7.63 -28.43 -13.67
CA GLN A 51 6.71 -27.38 -14.12
C GLN A 51 7.22 -26.08 -13.49
N LYS A 52 7.82 -25.19 -14.30
CA LYS A 52 8.14 -23.83 -13.84
C LYS A 52 6.86 -23.29 -13.23
N LYS A 53 6.88 -23.02 -11.92
CA LYS A 53 5.77 -22.35 -11.24
C LYS A 53 5.54 -21.05 -12.00
N GLN A 54 4.50 -21.00 -12.84
CA GLN A 54 4.13 -19.76 -13.49
C GLN A 54 3.85 -18.78 -12.34
N PRO A 55 4.40 -17.56 -12.39
CA PRO A 55 4.00 -16.54 -11.43
C PRO A 55 2.48 -16.47 -11.52
N SER A 56 1.80 -16.65 -10.39
CA SER A 56 0.36 -16.45 -10.31
C SER A 56 0.10 -15.04 -10.84
N LYS A 57 -0.50 -14.96 -12.02
CA LYS A 57 -0.89 -13.68 -12.60
C LYS A 57 -1.97 -13.16 -11.67
N VAL A 58 -1.60 -12.23 -10.79
CA VAL A 58 -2.59 -11.47 -10.03
C VAL A 58 -3.45 -10.81 -11.08
N MET A 59 -4.67 -11.31 -11.28
CA MET A 59 -5.66 -10.60 -12.06
C MET A 59 -6.06 -9.42 -11.19
N ASP A 60 -5.44 -8.27 -11.43
CA ASP A 60 -6.01 -7.00 -11.04
C ASP A 60 -7.34 -6.89 -11.77
N THR A 61 -8.38 -7.36 -11.09
CA THR A 61 -9.74 -7.52 -11.63
C THR A 61 -10.40 -6.15 -11.78
N LEU A 62 -9.82 -5.12 -11.15
CA LEU A 62 -10.27 -3.74 -11.19
C LEU A 62 -9.16 -2.87 -11.77
N LYS A 63 -9.48 -2.14 -12.84
CA LYS A 63 -8.63 -1.14 -13.47
C LYS A 63 -9.04 0.24 -12.98
N ALA A 64 -8.11 1.20 -13.02
CA ALA A 64 -8.40 2.60 -12.67
C ALA A 64 -9.66 3.14 -13.41
N GLY A 65 -9.86 2.73 -14.67
CA GLY A 65 -11.01 3.12 -15.49
C GLY A 65 -12.36 2.62 -14.98
N ASP A 66 -12.41 1.53 -14.22
CA ASP A 66 -13.66 0.97 -13.67
C ASP A 66 -14.26 1.88 -12.59
N PHE A 67 -13.45 2.80 -12.04
CA PHE A 67 -13.87 3.76 -11.01
C PHE A 67 -14.19 5.15 -11.57
N ASN A 68 -14.07 5.39 -12.88
CA ASN A 68 -14.33 6.70 -13.49
C ASN A 68 -15.76 7.23 -13.25
N GLY A 69 -16.72 6.32 -13.00
CA GLY A 69 -18.11 6.68 -12.67
C GLY A 69 -18.34 7.03 -11.20
N LEU A 70 -17.38 6.77 -10.31
CA LEU A 70 -17.49 7.09 -8.89
C LEU A 70 -17.12 8.55 -8.66
N LYS A 71 -17.98 9.26 -7.94
CA LYS A 71 -17.72 10.64 -7.50
C LYS A 71 -17.56 10.66 -5.98
N PHE A 72 -16.53 11.35 -5.51
CA PHE A 72 -16.44 11.69 -4.10
C PHE A 72 -17.62 12.59 -3.73
N ARG A 73 -18.25 12.30 -2.59
CA ARG A 73 -19.27 13.16 -1.99
C ARG A 73 -18.93 13.34 -0.52
N SER A 74 -19.17 14.55 -0.02
CA SER A 74 -19.13 14.77 1.42
C SER A 74 -20.28 13.97 2.07
N ILE A 75 -19.97 13.22 3.12
CA ILE A 75 -20.97 12.54 3.96
C ILE A 75 -21.39 13.39 5.16
N GLY A 76 -20.87 14.62 5.25
CA GLY A 76 -21.02 15.49 6.41
C GLY A 76 -20.05 15.12 7.55
N PRO A 77 -19.93 15.97 8.58
CA PRO A 77 -19.06 15.70 9.72
C PRO A 77 -19.66 14.57 10.59
N ALA A 78 -18.95 13.44 10.71
CA ALA A 78 -19.36 12.31 11.55
C ALA A 78 -18.82 12.39 12.99
N TYR A 79 -17.63 12.98 13.20
CA TYR A 79 -17.08 13.34 14.52
C TYR A 79 -15.86 14.28 14.37
N CYS A 80 -15.69 15.19 15.33
CA CYS A 80 -14.67 16.25 15.46
C CYS A 80 -14.42 17.14 14.23
N SER A 81 -14.85 18.40 14.36
CA SER A 81 -14.40 19.50 13.49
C SER A 81 -12.87 19.57 13.46
N GLY A 82 -12.31 19.85 12.28
CA GLY A 82 -10.88 20.10 12.12
C GLY A 82 -10.41 21.36 12.86
N ARG A 83 -9.09 21.53 12.95
CA ARG A 83 -8.50 22.72 13.56
C ARG A 83 -8.61 23.89 12.59
N ILE A 84 -9.37 24.91 13.00
CA ILE A 84 -9.49 26.16 12.27
C ILE A 84 -8.40 27.10 12.80
N ALA A 85 -7.53 27.56 11.91
CA ALA A 85 -6.42 28.43 12.26
C ALA A 85 -6.83 29.90 12.22
N ASP A 86 -7.61 30.29 11.20
CA ASP A 86 -7.92 31.69 10.94
C ASP A 86 -9.18 31.87 10.07
N PHE A 87 -9.72 33.09 10.09
CA PHE A 87 -10.84 33.52 9.25
C PHE A 87 -10.49 34.84 8.55
N ALA A 88 -10.80 34.94 7.25
CA ALA A 88 -10.80 36.21 6.54
C ALA A 88 -12.23 36.59 6.13
N VAL A 89 -12.80 37.57 6.84
CA VAL A 89 -14.21 37.93 6.73
C VAL A 89 -14.39 39.16 5.85
N ASN A 90 -15.33 39.12 4.91
CA ASN A 90 -15.63 40.26 4.04
C ASN A 90 -16.30 41.38 4.87
N PRO A 91 -15.68 42.58 4.99
CA PRO A 91 -16.22 43.68 5.79
C PRO A 91 -17.49 44.30 5.19
N LYS A 92 -17.74 44.09 3.89
CA LYS A 92 -18.94 44.58 3.18
C LYS A 92 -20.09 43.55 3.22
N ASN A 93 -19.79 42.28 3.53
CA ASN A 93 -20.77 41.20 3.60
C ASN A 93 -20.30 40.07 4.53
N TYR A 94 -20.75 40.09 5.79
CA TYR A 94 -20.38 39.08 6.80
C TYR A 94 -20.86 37.65 6.51
N ALA A 95 -21.74 37.44 5.52
CA ALA A 95 -22.10 36.10 5.08
C ALA A 95 -21.03 35.45 4.18
N GLU A 96 -20.08 36.24 3.66
CA GLU A 96 -18.96 35.76 2.85
C GLU A 96 -17.65 35.82 3.64
N TYR A 97 -17.00 34.67 3.79
CA TYR A 97 -15.70 34.59 4.44
C TYR A 97 -14.93 33.34 4.04
N TYR A 98 -13.63 33.38 4.28
CA TYR A 98 -12.70 32.29 4.06
C TYR A 98 -12.25 31.72 5.41
N VAL A 99 -11.93 30.44 5.41
CA VAL A 99 -11.48 29.69 6.58
C VAL A 99 -10.18 28.99 6.25
N ALA A 100 -9.16 29.23 7.07
CA ALA A 100 -7.90 28.50 7.05
C ALA A 100 -7.99 27.28 7.95
N VAL A 101 -7.70 26.12 7.39
CA VAL A 101 -7.71 24.85 8.12
C VAL A 101 -6.28 24.35 8.23
N ALA A 102 -5.87 23.99 9.46
CA ALA A 102 -4.51 23.52 9.73
C ALA A 102 -4.12 22.27 8.93
N SER A 103 -5.09 21.46 8.50
CA SER A 103 -4.84 20.27 7.68
C SER A 103 -6.01 20.01 6.74
N GLY A 104 -6.43 21.04 6.00
CA GLY A 104 -7.62 20.96 5.18
C GLY A 104 -7.79 22.09 4.17
N HIS A 105 -6.70 22.75 3.77
CA HIS A 105 -6.70 23.84 2.79
C HIS A 105 -7.54 25.06 3.22
N ILE A 106 -8.04 25.81 2.23
CA ILE A 106 -8.87 27.00 2.39
C ILE A 106 -10.28 26.69 1.89
N TRP A 107 -11.26 27.03 2.72
CA TRP A 107 -12.67 26.93 2.40
C TRP A 107 -13.31 28.30 2.35
N LYS A 108 -14.28 28.49 1.45
CA LYS A 108 -15.04 29.71 1.32
C LYS A 108 -16.52 29.43 1.52
N THR A 109 -17.20 30.33 2.22
CA THR A 109 -18.66 30.37 2.26
C THR A 109 -19.18 31.71 1.72
N ARG A 110 -20.42 31.70 1.27
CA ARG A 110 -21.16 32.89 0.79
C ARG A 110 -22.53 33.03 1.47
N ASN A 111 -22.85 32.12 2.38
CA ASN A 111 -24.15 31.99 3.03
C ASN A 111 -23.99 31.69 4.52
N ALA A 112 -23.10 32.44 5.18
CA ALA A 112 -22.90 32.40 6.62
C ALA A 112 -22.54 31.00 7.17
N GLY A 113 -21.79 30.20 6.40
CA GLY A 113 -21.33 28.87 6.80
C GLY A 113 -22.33 27.74 6.58
N THR A 114 -23.45 27.99 5.88
CA THR A 114 -24.42 26.95 5.52
C THR A 114 -23.84 25.96 4.51
N THR A 115 -23.14 26.47 3.49
CA THR A 115 -22.39 25.67 2.51
C THR A 115 -20.98 26.20 2.33
N TRP A 116 -20.10 25.30 1.90
CA TRP A 116 -18.66 25.56 1.79
C TRP A 116 -18.13 25.07 0.45
N GLU A 117 -17.28 25.89 -0.17
CA GLU A 117 -16.57 25.60 -1.40
C GLU A 117 -15.08 25.49 -1.10
N PRO A 118 -14.39 24.41 -1.49
CA PRO A 118 -12.95 24.36 -1.43
C PRO A 118 -12.37 25.29 -2.49
N VAL A 119 -11.49 26.20 -2.09
CA VAL A 119 -10.89 27.20 -3.00
C VAL A 119 -9.39 27.02 -3.19
N PHE A 120 -8.80 25.97 -2.58
CA PHE A 120 -7.36 25.79 -2.54
C PHE A 120 -6.87 24.33 -2.73
N ASP A 121 -7.72 23.43 -3.25
CA ASP A 121 -7.38 21.99 -3.37
C ASP A 121 -6.28 21.68 -4.42
N ASN A 122 -5.95 22.62 -5.30
CA ASN A 122 -5.03 22.40 -6.42
C ASN A 122 -3.65 23.06 -6.21
N TYR A 123 -3.29 23.39 -4.97
CA TYR A 123 -2.04 24.08 -4.62
C TYR A 123 -1.17 23.26 -3.67
N GLY A 124 0.06 23.71 -3.46
CA GLY A 124 1.12 22.87 -2.86
C GLY A 124 0.89 22.48 -1.39
N SER A 125 0.47 23.42 -0.56
CA SER A 125 0.32 23.18 0.87
C SER A 125 -1.12 22.85 1.29
N TYR A 126 -1.26 21.79 2.09
CA TYR A 126 -2.53 21.42 2.70
C TYR A 126 -2.79 22.13 4.05
N SER A 127 -1.76 22.76 4.61
CA SER A 127 -1.78 23.39 5.92
C SER A 127 -1.79 24.90 5.75
N ILE A 128 -2.82 25.56 6.29
CA ILE A 128 -2.95 27.02 6.20
C ILE A 128 -3.03 27.60 7.60
N GLY A 129 -2.14 28.54 7.88
CA GLY A 129 -1.96 29.10 9.22
C GLY A 129 -2.58 30.49 9.38
N CYS A 130 -2.68 31.25 8.28
CA CYS A 130 -3.26 32.59 8.31
C CYS A 130 -3.88 33.00 6.98
N LEU A 131 -4.87 33.90 7.05
CA LEU A 131 -5.47 34.57 5.92
C LEU A 131 -5.54 36.07 6.17
N ALA A 132 -5.27 36.85 5.13
CA ALA A 132 -5.47 38.30 5.17
C ALA A 132 -6.29 38.72 3.96
N MET A 133 -7.35 39.49 4.17
CA MET A 133 -8.17 40.05 3.10
C MET A 133 -7.90 41.55 2.98
N ASP A 134 -7.85 42.03 1.73
CA ASP A 134 -7.84 43.46 1.46
C ASP A 134 -9.22 44.06 1.80
N PRO A 135 -9.31 45.04 2.72
CA PRO A 135 -10.58 45.64 3.13
C PRO A 135 -11.26 46.44 2.01
N GLU A 136 -10.48 46.96 1.05
CA GLU A 136 -11.00 47.73 -0.08
C GLU A 136 -11.43 46.81 -1.23
N ASN A 137 -10.65 45.76 -1.48
CA ASN A 137 -10.92 44.77 -2.53
C ASN A 137 -10.98 43.34 -2.00
N THR A 138 -12.18 42.89 -1.62
CA THR A 138 -12.42 41.56 -1.04
C THR A 138 -12.14 40.37 -1.95
N ASN A 139 -11.83 40.60 -3.23
CA ASN A 139 -11.33 39.55 -4.13
C ASN A 139 -9.85 39.26 -3.91
N VAL A 140 -9.13 40.15 -3.23
CA VAL A 140 -7.72 40.00 -2.90
C VAL A 140 -7.57 39.41 -1.51
N VAL A 141 -7.02 38.20 -1.46
CA VAL A 141 -6.75 37.48 -0.21
C VAL A 141 -5.35 36.87 -0.30
N TRP A 142 -4.60 36.98 0.78
CA TRP A 142 -3.32 36.30 0.98
C TRP A 142 -3.50 35.14 1.94
N ALA A 143 -2.78 34.05 1.68
CA ALA A 143 -2.73 32.88 2.54
C ALA A 143 -1.28 32.56 2.89
N GLY A 144 -0.96 32.53 4.19
CA GLY A 144 0.30 31.99 4.68
C GLY A 144 0.15 30.50 4.92
N SER A 145 0.95 29.69 4.22
CA SER A 145 0.93 28.25 4.41
C SER A 145 1.75 27.82 5.63
N GLY A 146 1.48 26.61 6.12
CA GLY A 146 2.01 26.07 7.37
C GLY A 146 0.99 26.14 8.50
N GLU A 147 1.45 25.88 9.72
CA GLU A 147 0.62 25.88 10.92
C GLU A 147 1.39 26.57 12.06
N ASN A 148 0.77 27.51 12.76
CA ASN A 148 1.37 28.18 13.92
C ASN A 148 0.96 27.57 15.27
N ASN A 149 -0.12 26.79 15.31
CA ASN A 149 -0.69 26.20 16.52
C ASN A 149 -0.18 24.76 16.75
N HIS A 150 1.04 24.67 17.28
CA HIS A 150 1.74 23.41 17.45
C HIS A 150 1.23 22.59 18.66
N GLN A 151 0.47 21.51 18.41
CA GLN A 151 0.05 20.59 19.47
C GLN A 151 0.82 19.26 19.49
N ARG A 152 0.74 18.46 18.40
CA ARG A 152 1.34 17.11 18.33
C ARG A 152 1.92 16.75 16.96
N ALA A 153 1.31 17.23 15.88
CA ALA A 153 1.76 17.07 14.50
C ALA A 153 1.53 18.39 13.76
N LEU A 154 2.43 18.72 12.83
CA LEU A 154 2.55 20.04 12.24
C LEU A 154 2.55 19.91 10.72
N GLY A 155 1.68 20.68 10.05
CA GLY A 155 1.79 20.89 8.62
C GLY A 155 2.85 21.93 8.31
N TYR A 156 3.85 21.58 7.51
CA TYR A 156 4.84 22.56 7.05
C TYR A 156 4.25 23.45 5.95
N GLY A 157 4.68 24.71 5.95
CA GLY A 157 4.38 25.66 4.90
C GLY A 157 5.42 25.61 3.78
N ASP A 158 5.00 26.07 2.62
CA ASP A 158 5.79 26.23 1.40
C ASP A 158 5.83 27.69 0.90
N GLY A 159 5.23 28.64 1.63
CA GLY A 159 5.32 30.07 1.32
C GLY A 159 4.00 30.82 1.48
N VAL A 160 3.83 31.85 0.65
CA VAL A 160 2.64 32.71 0.66
C VAL A 160 1.94 32.62 -0.68
N TYR A 161 0.63 32.48 -0.64
CA TYR A 161 -0.23 32.48 -1.81
C TYR A 161 -1.09 33.75 -1.84
N LYS A 162 -1.46 34.17 -3.05
CA LYS A 162 -2.38 35.29 -3.25
C LYS A 162 -3.42 34.94 -4.31
N THR A 163 -4.66 35.28 -4.03
CA THR A 163 -5.73 35.37 -5.03
C THR A 163 -6.08 36.84 -5.28
N THR A 164 -6.53 37.14 -6.50
CA THR A 164 -7.09 38.45 -6.87
C THR A 164 -8.48 38.31 -7.51
N ASP A 165 -9.04 37.10 -7.49
CA ASP A 165 -10.31 36.73 -8.14
C ASP A 165 -11.29 36.06 -7.16
N GLY A 166 -11.08 36.28 -5.86
CA GLY A 166 -11.96 35.80 -4.81
C GLY A 166 -11.85 34.29 -4.57
N GLY A 167 -10.66 33.73 -4.77
CA GLY A 167 -10.33 32.32 -4.52
C GLY A 167 -10.59 31.38 -5.70
N LYS A 168 -10.83 31.90 -6.92
CA LYS A 168 -10.95 31.03 -8.11
C LYS A 168 -9.59 30.53 -8.56
N SER A 169 -8.56 31.35 -8.40
CA SER A 169 -7.17 30.98 -8.62
C SER A 169 -6.26 31.64 -7.58
N TRP A 170 -5.18 30.93 -7.27
CA TRP A 170 -4.11 31.38 -6.40
C TRP A 170 -2.78 31.33 -7.14
N LYS A 171 -1.90 32.26 -6.80
CA LYS A 171 -0.53 32.32 -7.28
C LYS A 171 0.42 32.34 -6.09
N THR A 172 1.51 31.59 -6.19
CA THR A 172 2.64 31.73 -5.26
C THR A 172 3.18 33.15 -5.38
N TRP A 173 3.27 33.83 -4.25
CA TRP A 173 3.67 35.24 -4.17
C TRP A 173 5.14 35.41 -3.77
N VAL A 174 5.69 34.44 -3.03
CA VAL A 174 7.10 34.35 -2.60
C VAL A 174 7.56 32.91 -2.70
#